data_AF-A0A9E3VHW4-F1
#
_entry.id   AF-A0A9E3VHW4-F1
#
_cell.length_a   1.000
_cell.length_b   1.000
_cell.length_c   1.000
_cell.angle_alpha   90.00
_cell.angle_beta   90.00
_cell.angle_gamma   90.00
#
_symmetry.space_group_name_H-M   'P 1'
#
loop_
_entity.id
_entity.type
_entity.pdbx_description
1 polymer ?
#
loop_
_entity_poly.entity_id
_entity_poly.type
_entity_poly.pdbx_seq_one_letter_code
_entity_poly.pdbx_strand_id
1 'polypeptide(L)'
;MKTKTPILDPRINRLDLDSALTFDKLENLEEWGTFEVFHQKKRGDQHVHVGVVHAPDPELALVFAKEQYGRRLHSANIWVVKTSDIYSLGYENEDMFETTPEKLYREASGYKLRDKINQFKKEQKLKVQEGEN
;
A
#
# COMPACT_ATOMS: atom_id res chain seq x y z
N MET A 1 40.84 22.82 -4.03
CA MET A 1 41.56 21.92 -3.11
C MET A 1 40.50 21.11 -2.35
N LYS A 2 40.22 19.86 -2.74
CA LYS A 2 39.15 19.06 -2.11
C LYS A 2 39.71 18.39 -0.85
N THR A 3 39.25 18.78 0.32
CA THR A 3 39.66 18.19 1.60
C THR A 3 38.92 16.87 1.82
N LYS A 4 39.64 15.75 1.85
CA LYS A 4 39.13 14.42 2.17
C LYS A 4 38.72 14.39 3.65
N THR A 5 37.43 14.39 3.95
CA THR A 5 36.95 14.24 5.33
C THR A 5 37.28 12.81 5.80
N PRO A 6 38.08 12.63 6.88
CA PRO A 6 38.43 11.30 7.35
C PRO A 6 37.22 10.64 8.02
N ILE A 7 37.02 9.36 7.72
CA ILE A 7 35.91 8.55 8.25
C ILE A 7 36.26 8.14 9.70
N LEU A 8 35.28 8.17 10.60
CA LEU A 8 35.46 7.96 12.05
C LEU A 8 35.77 6.51 12.47
N ASP A 9 35.79 5.56 11.53
CA ASP A 9 36.12 4.15 11.83
C ASP A 9 37.63 3.90 11.64
N PRO A 10 38.38 3.55 12.70
CA PRO A 10 39.83 3.31 12.63
C PRO A 10 40.20 2.07 11.80
N ARG A 11 39.26 1.16 11.52
CA ARG A 11 39.50 0.01 10.64
C ARG A 11 39.54 0.42 9.18
N ILE A 12 38.67 1.35 8.78
CA ILE A 12 38.62 1.88 7.41
C ILE A 12 39.86 2.70 7.09
N ASN A 13 40.33 3.49 8.05
CA ASN A 13 41.56 4.29 7.89
C ASN A 13 42.83 3.44 7.78
N ARG A 14 42.82 2.19 8.28
CA ARG A 14 43.94 1.23 8.17
C ARG A 14 44.01 0.56 6.80
N LEU A 15 42.90 0.51 6.08
CA LEU A 15 42.82 -0.24 4.83
C LEU A 15 43.59 0.41 3.67
N ASP A 16 44.10 1.65 3.84
CA ASP A 16 44.88 2.44 2.87
C ASP A 16 44.42 2.20 1.42
N LEU A 17 43.09 2.23 1.22
CA LEU A 17 42.51 2.08 -0.11
C LEU A 17 42.98 3.28 -0.93
N ASP A 18 43.84 3.01 -1.90
CA ASP A 18 44.25 3.99 -2.90
C ASP A 18 42.98 4.67 -3.42
N SER A 19 42.89 5.99 -3.26
CA SER A 19 41.78 6.76 -3.84
C SER A 19 41.77 6.74 -5.36
N ALA A 20 42.75 6.06 -5.97
CA ALA A 20 42.87 5.73 -7.37
C ALA A 20 42.23 4.37 -7.74
N LEU A 21 41.72 3.61 -6.76
CA LEU A 21 40.70 2.61 -7.05
C LEU A 21 39.46 3.37 -7.50
N THR A 22 39.41 3.65 -8.81
CA THR A 22 38.14 3.81 -9.48
C THR A 22 37.39 2.54 -9.14
N PHE A 23 36.40 2.66 -8.25
CA PHE A 23 35.31 1.71 -8.23
C PHE A 23 34.69 1.88 -9.61
N ASP A 24 35.23 1.16 -10.60
CA ASP A 24 34.52 0.91 -11.83
C ASP A 24 33.18 0.39 -11.34
N LYS A 25 32.16 1.22 -11.56
CA LYS A 25 30.79 0.93 -11.16
C LYS A 25 30.56 -0.50 -11.60
N LEU A 26 30.52 -1.44 -10.64
CA LEU A 26 30.30 -2.85 -10.93
C LEU A 26 29.13 -2.87 -11.89
N GLU A 27 29.36 -3.33 -13.13
CA GLU A 27 28.28 -3.43 -14.11
C GLU A 27 27.17 -4.21 -13.43
N ASN A 28 25.99 -3.59 -13.32
CA ASN A 28 24.86 -4.02 -12.49
C ASN A 28 24.76 -5.54 -12.46
N LEU A 29 25.36 -6.16 -11.44
CA LEU A 29 25.31 -7.59 -11.22
C LEU A 29 23.88 -7.87 -10.79
N GLU A 30 23.03 -8.17 -11.78
CA GLU A 30 21.65 -8.57 -11.61
C GLU A 30 20.90 -7.63 -10.64
N GLU A 31 20.58 -6.41 -11.09
CA GLU A 31 19.67 -5.53 -10.37
C GLU A 31 18.30 -6.23 -10.27
N TRP A 32 18.09 -6.99 -9.20
CA TRP A 32 16.79 -7.55 -8.88
C TRP A 32 15.83 -6.38 -8.72
N GLY A 33 14.81 -6.34 -9.57
CA GLY A 33 13.77 -5.35 -9.50
C GLY A 33 13.08 -5.40 -8.15
N THR A 34 12.75 -4.23 -7.62
CA THR A 34 11.93 -4.08 -6.41
C THR A 34 10.46 -4.18 -6.79
N PHE A 35 9.72 -5.02 -6.07
CA PHE A 35 8.29 -5.23 -6.25
C PHE A 35 7.54 -4.99 -4.93
N GLU A 36 6.48 -4.21 -5.00
CA GLU A 36 5.50 -4.07 -3.94
C GLU A 36 4.51 -5.22 -3.97
N VAL A 37 4.19 -5.76 -2.80
CA VAL A 37 3.30 -6.92 -2.63
C VAL A 37 2.00 -6.49 -1.96
N PHE A 38 0.88 -6.91 -2.54
CA PHE A 38 -0.45 -6.70 -2.00
C PHE A 38 -1.16 -8.03 -1.75
N HIS A 39 -1.70 -8.21 -0.55
CA HIS A 39 -2.34 -9.44 -0.08
C HIS A 39 -3.84 -9.27 0.05
N GLN A 40 -4.59 -10.27 -0.40
CA GLN A 40 -6.03 -10.41 -0.15
C GLN A 40 -6.26 -11.61 0.77
N LYS A 41 -6.84 -11.36 1.95
CA LYS A 41 -7.09 -12.40 2.96
C LYS A 41 -8.27 -13.30 2.62
N LYS A 42 -9.39 -12.75 2.16
CA LYS A 42 -10.59 -13.48 1.74
C LYS A 42 -11.10 -12.98 0.40
N ARG A 43 -11.78 -13.85 -0.36
CA ARG A 43 -12.40 -13.48 -1.64
C ARG A 43 -13.42 -12.35 -1.42
N GLY A 44 -13.21 -11.23 -2.08
CA GLY A 44 -14.06 -10.04 -1.98
C GLY A 44 -13.52 -8.94 -1.06
N ASP A 45 -12.48 -9.22 -0.26
CA ASP A 45 -11.77 -8.18 0.49
C ASP A 45 -10.87 -7.36 -0.44
N GLN A 46 -10.51 -6.13 -0.03
CA GLN A 46 -9.53 -5.33 -0.74
C GLN A 46 -8.11 -5.92 -0.60
N HIS A 47 -7.28 -5.74 -1.64
CA HIS A 47 -5.86 -6.06 -1.56
C HIS A 47 -5.17 -4.99 -0.70
N VAL A 48 -4.42 -5.41 0.31
CA VAL A 48 -3.70 -4.52 1.23
C VAL A 48 -2.21 -4.69 1.01
N HIS A 49 -1.47 -3.58 0.95
CA HIS A 49 -0.02 -3.62 0.87
C HIS A 49 0.59 -4.28 2.11
N VAL A 50 1.50 -5.23 1.91
CA VAL A 50 2.13 -6.00 3.01
C VAL A 50 3.65 -5.86 3.05
N GLY A 51 4.27 -5.34 2.00
CA GLY A 51 5.70 -5.09 1.95
C GLY A 51 6.30 -5.29 0.57
N VAL A 52 7.61 -5.54 0.55
CA VAL A 52 8.46 -5.51 -0.65
C VAL A 52 9.18 -6.84 -0.84
N VAL A 53 9.37 -7.25 -2.08
CA VAL A 53 10.28 -8.34 -2.48
C VAL A 53 11.21 -7.87 -3.61
N HIS A 54 12.39 -8.47 -3.69
CA HIS A 54 13.33 -8.25 -4.79
C HIS A 54 13.38 -9.50 -5.65
N ALA A 55 13.17 -9.34 -6.96
CA ALA A 55 13.17 -10.44 -7.91
C ALA A 55 13.61 -9.97 -9.30
N PRO A 56 14.18 -10.84 -10.13
CA PRO A 56 14.54 -10.52 -11.52
C PRO A 56 13.30 -10.32 -12.41
N ASP A 57 12.22 -11.04 -12.15
CA ASP A 57 10.99 -11.03 -12.96
C ASP A 57 9.71 -11.09 -12.10
N PRO A 58 8.54 -10.70 -12.65
CA PRO A 58 7.28 -10.70 -11.91
C PRO A 58 6.79 -12.09 -11.48
N GLU A 59 7.11 -13.15 -12.24
CA GLU A 59 6.68 -14.51 -11.89
C GLU A 59 7.43 -15.02 -10.66
N LEU A 60 8.74 -14.78 -10.59
CA LEU A 60 9.54 -15.09 -9.42
C LEU A 60 9.19 -14.20 -8.23
N ALA A 61 8.86 -12.92 -8.48
CA ALA A 61 8.33 -12.03 -7.46
C ALA A 61 7.06 -12.61 -6.79
N LEU A 62 6.13 -13.20 -7.57
CA LEU A 62 4.95 -13.87 -7.02
C LEU A 62 5.31 -15.06 -6.14
N VAL A 63 6.30 -15.87 -6.54
CA VAL A 63 6.77 -17.02 -5.76
C VAL A 63 7.35 -16.55 -4.43
N PHE A 64 8.22 -15.53 -4.45
CA PHE A 64 8.81 -14.95 -3.25
C PHE A 64 7.77 -14.29 -2.35
N ALA A 65 6.83 -13.55 -2.92
CA ALA A 65 5.73 -12.94 -2.20
C ALA A 65 4.85 -13.99 -1.51
N LYS A 66 4.52 -15.10 -2.20
CA LYS A 66 3.77 -16.22 -1.63
C LYS A 66 4.51 -16.88 -0.47
N GLU A 67 5.82 -17.11 -0.62
CA GLU A 67 6.63 -17.75 0.43
C GLU A 67 6.81 -16.81 1.64
N GLN A 68 7.03 -15.52 1.43
CA GLN A 68 7.25 -14.57 2.52
C GLN A 68 5.96 -14.20 3.26
N TYR A 69 4.89 -13.90 2.52
CA TYR A 69 3.65 -13.33 3.07
C TYR A 69 2.49 -14.33 3.16
N GLY A 70 2.53 -15.45 2.43
CA GLY A 70 1.44 -16.43 2.38
C GLY A 70 1.51 -17.56 3.42
N ARG A 71 2.63 -17.75 4.13
CA ARG A 71 2.88 -18.94 4.96
C ARG A 71 1.97 -19.15 6.17
N ARG A 72 1.53 -18.06 6.82
CA ARG A 72 0.82 -18.15 8.12
C ARG A 72 -0.61 -17.60 8.10
N LEU A 73 -1.05 -17.03 6.98
CA LEU A 73 -2.36 -16.39 6.87
C LEU A 73 -3.13 -17.04 5.72
N HIS A 74 -4.43 -17.25 5.93
CA HIS A 74 -5.34 -17.62 4.85
C HIS A 74 -5.28 -16.52 3.79
N SER A 75 -4.88 -16.90 2.57
CA SER A 75 -4.57 -16.00 1.48
C SER A 75 -5.45 -16.37 0.30
N ALA A 76 -6.35 -15.49 -0.09
CA ALA A 76 -7.23 -15.68 -1.25
C ALA A 76 -6.52 -15.28 -2.55
N ASN A 77 -5.72 -14.21 -2.53
CA ASN A 77 -4.97 -13.74 -3.69
C ASN A 77 -3.75 -12.89 -3.27
N ILE A 78 -2.77 -12.78 -4.16
CA ILE A 78 -1.57 -11.94 -4.01
C ILE A 78 -1.29 -11.24 -5.33
N TRP A 79 -1.04 -9.94 -5.27
CA TRP A 79 -0.56 -9.14 -6.39
C TRP A 79 0.87 -8.68 -6.13
N VAL A 80 1.64 -8.57 -7.21
CA VAL A 80 2.95 -7.95 -7.21
C VAL A 80 2.99 -6.89 -8.30
N VAL A 81 3.60 -5.75 -7.99
CA VAL A 81 3.76 -4.63 -8.92
C VAL A 81 5.18 -4.12 -8.79
N LYS A 82 5.84 -3.80 -9.91
CA LYS A 82 7.17 -3.18 -9.84
C LYS A 82 7.05 -1.83 -9.16
N THR A 83 7.95 -1.52 -8.24
CA THR A 83 7.97 -0.23 -7.55
C THR A 83 8.14 0.93 -8.55
N SER A 84 8.83 0.71 -9.68
CA SER A 84 8.96 1.67 -10.78
C SER A 84 7.65 2.08 -11.44
N ASP A 85 6.61 1.24 -11.33
CA ASP A 85 5.35 1.42 -12.03
C ASP A 85 4.28 2.07 -11.12
N ILE A 86 4.65 2.38 -9.86
CA ILE A 86 3.76 3.00 -8.88
C ILE A 86 3.98 4.51 -8.88
N TYR A 87 2.91 5.22 -9.21
CA TYR A 87 2.88 6.68 -9.20
C TYR A 87 2.05 7.15 -8.01
N SER A 88 2.62 8.07 -7.22
CA SER A 88 1.94 8.71 -6.10
C SER A 88 1.76 10.19 -6.36
N LEU A 89 0.67 10.74 -5.82
CA LEU A 89 0.49 12.18 -5.72
C LEU A 89 1.08 12.67 -4.39
N GLY A 90 1.61 13.90 -4.38
CA GLY A 90 2.08 14.55 -3.18
C GLY A 90 0.91 15.00 -2.29
N TYR A 91 1.16 15.14 -0.99
CA TYR A 91 0.15 15.57 0.00
C TYR A 91 -0.41 16.97 -0.28
N GLU A 92 0.32 17.80 -1.03
CA GLU A 92 -0.14 19.12 -1.45
C GLU A 92 -1.34 19.09 -2.41
N ASN A 93 -1.68 17.93 -2.99
CA ASN A 93 -2.82 17.76 -3.91
C ASN A 93 -4.06 17.18 -3.21
N GLU A 94 -4.15 17.27 -1.88
CA GLU A 94 -5.27 16.73 -1.10
C GLU A 94 -6.61 17.38 -1.48
N ASP A 95 -6.58 18.65 -1.87
CA ASP A 95 -7.73 19.44 -2.34
C ASP A 95 -8.43 18.84 -3.57
N MET A 96 -7.69 18.13 -4.44
CA MET A 96 -8.25 17.45 -5.61
C MET A 96 -9.28 16.36 -5.25
N PHE A 97 -9.24 15.84 -4.02
CA PHE A 97 -10.12 14.77 -3.56
C PHE A 97 -11.34 15.29 -2.78
N GLU A 98 -11.44 16.60 -2.52
CA GLU A 98 -12.57 17.17 -1.80
C GLU A 98 -13.85 17.17 -2.65
N THR A 99 -14.93 16.61 -2.10
CA THR A 99 -16.25 16.64 -2.75
C THR A 99 -16.78 18.08 -2.77
N THR A 100 -16.97 18.65 -3.96
CA THR A 100 -17.64 19.95 -4.11
C THR A 100 -19.03 19.91 -3.47
N PRO A 101 -19.45 20.93 -2.68
CA PRO A 101 -20.70 20.89 -1.91
C PRO A 101 -21.98 20.65 -2.73
N GLU A 102 -21.99 20.95 -4.03
CA GLU A 102 -23.11 20.64 -4.94
C GLU A 102 -23.31 19.13 -5.21
N LYS A 103 -22.33 18.27 -4.89
CA LYS A 103 -22.34 16.84 -5.23
C LYS A 103 -22.46 15.89 -4.04
N LEU A 104 -22.92 16.39 -2.89
CA LEU A 104 -23.16 15.61 -1.66
C LEU A 104 -24.07 14.38 -1.86
N TYR A 105 -24.89 14.36 -2.92
CA TYR A 105 -25.73 13.21 -3.27
C TYR A 105 -24.94 11.96 -3.69
N ARG A 106 -23.63 12.08 -3.98
CA ARG A 106 -22.75 10.96 -4.36
C ARG A 106 -22.19 10.21 -3.16
N GLU A 107 -22.16 10.84 -1.99
CA GLU A 107 -21.68 10.21 -0.77
C GLU A 107 -22.79 9.45 -0.05
N ALA A 108 -22.44 8.32 0.57
CA ALA A 108 -23.39 7.51 1.33
C ALA A 108 -24.02 8.27 2.51
N SER A 109 -23.34 9.31 3.01
CA SER A 109 -23.78 10.27 4.03
C SER A 109 -24.92 11.19 3.55
N GLY A 110 -25.02 11.48 2.25
CA GLY A 110 -26.05 12.36 1.69
C GLY A 110 -27.46 11.75 1.63
N TYR A 111 -27.57 10.43 1.75
CA TYR A 111 -28.87 9.76 1.79
C TYR A 111 -29.40 9.67 3.22
N LYS A 112 -30.50 10.39 3.50
CA LYS A 112 -31.35 10.23 4.71
C LYS A 112 -32.13 8.90 4.74
N LEU A 113 -31.53 7.83 4.22
CA LEU A 113 -32.16 6.51 4.18
C LEU A 113 -32.40 5.97 5.60
N ARG A 114 -31.49 6.28 6.54
CA ARG A 114 -31.65 5.91 7.96
C ARG A 114 -32.89 6.55 8.59
N ASP A 115 -33.20 7.79 8.27
CA ASP A 115 -34.38 8.49 8.79
C ASP A 115 -35.68 7.85 8.29
N LYS A 116 -35.74 7.54 6.97
CA LYS A 116 -36.88 6.82 6.37
C LYS A 116 -37.07 5.42 6.97
N ILE A 117 -35.98 4.68 7.17
CA ILE A 117 -36.02 3.35 7.81
C ILE A 117 -36.53 3.45 9.25
N ASN A 118 -36.07 4.46 10.01
CA ASN A 118 -36.49 4.65 11.40
C ASN A 118 -37.97 5.05 11.50
N GLN A 119 -38.45 5.90 10.61
CA GLN A 119 -39.85 6.31 10.56
C GLN A 119 -40.78 5.13 10.20
N PHE A 120 -40.42 4.34 9.19
CA PHE A 120 -41.15 3.12 8.83
C PHE A 120 -41.21 2.12 10.00
N LYS A 121 -40.09 1.91 10.71
CA LYS A 121 -40.06 1.05 11.91
C LYS A 121 -40.96 1.57 13.03
N LYS A 122 -41.09 2.89 13.16
CA LYS A 122 -41.94 3.54 14.19
C LYS A 122 -43.43 3.35 13.87
N GLU A 123 -43.82 3.53 12.61
CA GLU A 123 -45.19 3.31 12.12
C GLU A 123 -45.61 1.84 12.24
N GLN A 124 -44.72 0.89 11.96
CA GLN A 124 -45.00 -0.54 12.16
C GLN A 124 -45.24 -0.88 13.64
N LYS A 125 -44.45 -0.30 14.56
CA LYS A 125 -44.67 -0.50 16.00
C LYS A 125 -46.00 0.06 16.49
N LEU A 126 -46.43 1.20 15.96
CA LEU A 126 -47.73 1.81 16.28
C LEU A 126 -48.90 0.95 15.80
N LYS A 127 -48.83 0.42 14.57
CA LYS A 127 -49.87 -0.46 14.02
C LYS A 127 -50.02 -1.79 14.78
N VAL A 128 -48.93 -2.33 15.31
CA VAL A 128 -48.98 -3.54 16.14
C VAL A 128 -49.64 -3.26 17.49
N GLN A 129 -49.47 -2.07 18.07
CA GLN A 129 -50.10 -1.67 19.32
C GLN A 129 -51.59 -1.32 19.19
N GLU A 130 -52.02 -0.82 18.02
CA GLU A 130 -53.43 -0.54 17.75
C GLU A 130 -54.26 -1.79 17.40
N GLY A 131 -53.61 -2.89 16.96
CA GLY A 131 -54.27 -4.16 16.66
C GLY A 131 -54.43 -5.12 17.85
N GLU A 132 -53.86 -4.78 19.01
CA GLU A 132 -53.93 -5.56 20.25
C GLU A 132 -54.94 -5.01 21.29
N ASN A 133 -55.66 -3.93 20.96
CA ASN A 133 -56.74 -3.36 21.79
C ASN A 133 -58.14 -3.61 21.17
#